data_AF-A0ABC9BZ05-F1
#
_entry.id   AF-A0ABC9BZ05-F1
#
_cell.length_a   1.000
_cell.length_b   1.000
_cell.length_c   1.000
_cell.angle_alpha   90.00
_cell.angle_beta   90.00
_cell.angle_gamma   90.00
#
_symmetry.space_group_name_H-M   'P 1'
#
loop_
_entity.id
_entity.type
_entity.pdbx_description
1 polymer ?
#
loop_
_entity_poly.entity_id
_entity_poly.type
_entity_poly.pdbx_seq_one_letter_code
_entity_poly.pdbx_strand_id
1 'polypeptide(L)'
;MARDDDTDSDPPPSPWSSSLPPKIAAAILRRLPSHADRVRSAAVCRPWRAATARLPRHPPLPWLALPDGTFFSFPSPAALRFPSAAAGYLGSCDDWLLFEGGAGAGEDGYLLANPFTGATARLPPLSRVRFVVGDGGAPLGWRGIADDWRAPFGATVRKLAMGPGGRVAAAMVGDGRLGKIVMCKIAGASSWVMSGHDAWRGITDITFYNGTVYAVENTGDLLAMPTGVNPRTGEPTVAWARCVVKASDHASPATARRRSKQASPPSTRYLLVHGGKLLMVHRTTSVTGGAKANKFAVFAADLAAARWSEVASVGDDTALFVGRWRSLARRVSPYGMPGNRIHFLDDDDRCFFAHGCRDKFGSYDMRDGKIYTLLPTLELCSNNGAAGTPATWLFPGDDQEVTQWCDLPYDVLGLVLVRLRSREDRAHLSEVCRDWCASARQHMRTSRPSIAV
;
A
#
# COMPACT_ATOMS: atom_id res chain seq x y z
N MET A 1 3.84 80.73 -4.85
CA MET A 1 2.85 79.72 -4.40
C MET A 1 3.03 78.48 -5.25
N ALA A 2 3.92 77.59 -4.83
CA ALA A 2 3.98 76.22 -5.35
C ALA A 2 3.55 75.32 -4.20
N ARG A 3 2.50 74.55 -4.42
CA ARG A 3 1.92 73.61 -3.46
C ARG A 3 2.76 72.33 -3.48
N ASP A 4 3.16 71.89 -2.30
CA ASP A 4 3.61 70.52 -2.06
C ASP A 4 2.43 69.57 -2.33
N ASP A 5 2.64 68.60 -3.20
CA ASP A 5 1.71 67.51 -3.47
C ASP A 5 2.31 66.25 -2.83
N ASP A 6 2.06 66.09 -1.53
CA ASP A 6 2.33 64.88 -0.76
C ASP A 6 1.41 63.77 -1.29
N THR A 7 1.96 62.92 -2.15
CA THR A 7 1.31 61.68 -2.57
C THR A 7 1.46 60.65 -1.47
N ASP A 8 0.48 60.66 -0.56
CA ASP A 8 0.21 59.62 0.44
C ASP A 8 0.03 58.28 -0.28
N SER A 9 1.12 57.54 -0.41
CA SER A 9 1.17 56.24 -1.04
C SER A 9 0.85 55.21 0.03
N ASP A 10 -0.40 54.75 0.07
CA ASP A 10 -0.84 53.65 0.95
C ASP A 10 0.21 52.51 0.92
N PRO A 11 0.68 52.02 2.08
CA PRO A 11 1.62 50.91 2.11
C PRO A 11 1.00 49.68 1.43
N PRO A 12 1.78 48.92 0.64
CA PRO A 12 1.24 47.77 -0.08
C PRO A 12 0.55 46.82 0.91
N PRO A 13 -0.63 46.27 0.57
CA PRO A 13 -1.38 45.42 1.47
C PRO A 13 -0.48 44.29 1.94
N SER A 14 -0.43 44.12 3.27
CA SER A 14 0.37 43.09 3.91
C SER A 14 0.08 41.73 3.25
N PRO A 15 1.10 40.93 2.90
CA PRO A 15 0.88 39.62 2.30
C PRO A 15 -0.06 38.81 3.19
N TRP A 16 -1.08 38.19 2.60
CA TRP A 16 -2.05 37.33 3.31
C TRP A 16 -1.39 36.24 4.17
N SER A 17 -0.14 35.89 3.85
CA SER A 17 0.68 34.91 4.53
C SER A 17 1.25 35.40 5.88
N SER A 18 1.37 36.72 6.08
CA SER A 18 1.88 37.36 7.31
C SER A 18 0.76 37.74 8.29
N SER A 19 -0.47 37.91 7.80
CA SER A 19 -1.61 38.37 8.60
C SER A 19 -2.52 37.25 9.12
N LEU A 20 -2.29 35.99 8.73
CA LEU A 20 -3.14 34.87 9.13
C LEU A 20 -2.87 34.42 10.58
N PRO A 21 -3.83 34.54 11.51
CA PRO A 21 -3.64 34.10 12.89
C PRO A 21 -3.36 32.59 12.96
N PRO A 22 -2.42 32.13 13.81
CA PRO A 22 -2.06 30.71 13.91
C PRO A 22 -3.23 29.77 14.21
N LYS A 23 -4.24 30.26 14.95
CA LYS A 23 -5.47 29.49 15.26
C LYS A 23 -6.32 29.24 14.00
N ILE A 24 -6.38 30.19 13.08
CA ILE A 24 -7.12 30.07 11.81
C ILE A 24 -6.37 29.14 10.86
N ALA A 25 -5.04 29.32 10.73
CA ALA A 25 -4.20 28.41 9.95
C ALA A 25 -4.34 26.95 10.44
N ALA A 26 -4.27 26.73 11.76
CA ALA A 26 -4.48 25.42 12.34
C ALA A 26 -5.89 24.86 12.08
N ALA A 27 -6.93 25.69 12.12
CA ALA A 27 -8.30 25.28 11.80
C ALA A 27 -8.45 24.86 10.34
N ILE A 28 -7.83 25.58 9.40
CA ILE A 28 -7.82 25.23 7.97
C ILE A 28 -7.08 23.92 7.76
N LEU A 29 -5.88 23.78 8.32
CA LEU A 29 -5.05 22.58 8.20
C LEU A 29 -5.72 21.32 8.75
N ARG A 30 -6.49 21.42 9.85
CA ARG A 30 -7.29 20.30 10.38
C ARG A 30 -8.39 19.84 9.42
N ARG A 31 -8.87 20.73 8.56
CA ARG A 31 -9.91 20.44 7.56
C ARG A 31 -9.36 19.88 6.26
N LEU A 32 -8.03 19.84 6.08
CA LEU A 32 -7.41 19.23 4.90
C LEU A 32 -7.32 17.70 5.11
N PRO A 33 -8.10 16.90 4.34
CA PRO A 33 -8.12 15.44 4.50
C PRO A 33 -6.86 14.78 3.94
N SER A 34 -6.22 15.38 2.94
CA SER A 34 -5.06 14.82 2.25
C SER A 34 -3.76 15.15 2.98
N HIS A 35 -2.91 14.14 3.17
CA HIS A 35 -1.56 14.35 3.71
C HIS A 35 -0.73 15.26 2.79
N ALA A 36 -0.79 15.04 1.47
CA ALA A 36 -0.06 15.85 0.51
C ALA A 36 -0.45 17.34 0.59
N ASP A 37 -1.73 17.65 0.86
CA ASP A 37 -2.17 19.04 0.98
C ASP A 37 -1.68 19.71 2.28
N ARG A 38 -1.52 18.95 3.36
CA ARG A 38 -0.89 19.44 4.60
C ARG A 38 0.60 19.73 4.40
N VAL A 39 1.32 18.86 3.67
CA VAL A 39 2.72 19.07 3.29
C VAL A 39 2.85 20.32 2.42
N ARG A 40 2.01 20.45 1.38
CA ARG A 40 1.95 21.64 0.52
C ARG A 40 1.68 22.92 1.32
N SER A 41 0.83 22.85 2.35
CA SER A 41 0.55 24.00 3.21
C SER A 41 1.76 24.41 4.05
N ALA A 42 2.52 23.45 4.59
CA ALA A 42 3.79 23.74 5.26
C ALA A 42 4.86 24.34 4.33
N ALA A 43 4.68 24.15 3.01
CA ALA A 43 5.51 24.72 1.97
C ALA A 43 5.12 26.15 1.56
N VAL A 44 4.07 26.76 2.14
CA VAL A 44 3.62 28.10 1.73
C VAL A 44 4.50 29.21 2.32
N CYS A 45 4.63 29.27 3.65
CA CYS A 45 5.47 30.26 4.35
C CYS A 45 5.79 29.82 5.79
N ARG A 46 6.61 30.60 6.51
CA ARG A 46 7.01 30.30 7.90
C ARG A 46 5.80 30.18 8.86
N PRO A 47 4.82 31.11 8.89
CA PRO A 47 3.59 30.96 9.69
C PRO A 47 2.81 29.66 9.43
N TRP A 48 2.60 29.29 8.17
CA TRP A 48 1.90 28.05 7.82
C TRP A 48 2.70 26.81 8.24
N ARG A 49 4.02 26.82 8.04
CA ARG A 49 4.91 25.75 8.52
C ARG A 49 4.83 25.59 10.05
N ALA A 50 4.88 26.69 10.79
CA ALA A 50 4.76 26.69 12.24
C ALA A 50 3.38 26.20 12.71
N ALA A 51 2.31 26.57 12.00
CA ALA A 51 0.96 26.07 12.27
C ALA A 51 0.84 24.57 11.99
N THR A 52 1.43 24.06 10.90
CA THR A 52 1.46 22.62 10.57
C THR A 52 2.26 21.83 11.59
N ALA A 53 3.41 22.35 12.04
CA ALA A 53 4.25 21.71 13.05
C ALA A 53 3.56 21.57 14.44
N ARG A 54 2.57 22.43 14.72
CA ARG A 54 1.79 22.40 15.98
C ARG A 54 0.61 21.43 15.95
N LEU A 55 0.31 20.81 14.81
CA LEU A 55 -0.80 19.87 14.71
C LEU A 55 -0.37 18.48 15.17
N PRO A 56 -1.26 17.73 15.84
CA PRO A 56 -1.04 16.33 16.12
C PRO A 56 -0.70 15.60 14.82
N ARG A 57 0.46 14.93 14.81
CA ARG A 57 0.86 14.09 13.68
C ARG A 57 -0.01 12.84 13.71
N HIS A 58 -0.87 12.72 12.71
CA HIS A 58 -1.64 11.50 12.48
C HIS A 58 -0.94 10.70 11.38
N PRO A 59 -0.88 9.37 11.51
CA PRO A 59 -0.36 8.49 10.48
C PRO A 59 -0.97 8.79 9.11
N PRO A 60 -0.17 9.04 8.06
CA PRO A 60 -0.68 9.51 6.78
C PRO A 60 -1.69 8.52 6.19
N LEU A 61 -2.70 9.08 5.51
CA LEU A 61 -3.60 8.28 4.70
C LEU A 61 -2.83 7.57 3.58
N PRO A 62 -3.34 6.43 3.09
CA PRO A 62 -2.66 5.66 2.07
C PRO A 62 -2.50 6.44 0.77
N TRP A 63 -1.55 6.02 -0.04
CA TRP A 63 -1.40 6.48 -1.41
C TRP A 63 -1.85 5.37 -2.35
N LEU A 64 -2.44 5.74 -3.46
CA LEU A 64 -2.78 4.85 -4.55
C LEU A 64 -1.68 4.98 -5.61
N ALA A 65 -1.03 3.87 -5.95
CA ALA A 65 -0.07 3.80 -7.04
C ALA A 65 -0.72 3.11 -8.24
N LEU A 66 -0.52 3.66 -9.44
CA LEU A 66 -0.93 3.07 -10.70
C LEU A 66 0.28 2.48 -11.45
N PRO A 67 0.10 1.44 -12.27
CA PRO A 67 1.20 0.76 -12.96
C PRO A 67 2.03 1.66 -13.90
N ASP A 68 1.44 2.77 -14.35
CA ASP A 68 2.08 3.78 -15.20
C ASP A 68 3.00 4.75 -14.42
N GLY A 69 3.15 4.56 -13.11
CA GLY A 69 3.95 5.42 -12.24
C GLY A 69 3.22 6.69 -11.76
N THR A 70 1.90 6.77 -11.95
CA THR A 70 1.05 7.83 -11.37
C THR A 70 0.61 7.47 -9.97
N PHE A 71 0.63 8.44 -9.06
CA PHE A 71 0.28 8.27 -7.66
C PHE A 71 -0.77 9.29 -7.22
N PHE A 72 -1.56 8.92 -6.23
CA PHE A 72 -2.57 9.78 -5.62
C PHE A 72 -2.53 9.65 -4.10
N SER A 73 -2.41 10.77 -3.39
CA SER A 73 -2.58 10.76 -1.94
C SER A 73 -4.06 10.67 -1.63
N PHE A 74 -4.52 9.59 -1.00
CA PHE A 74 -5.94 9.41 -0.71
C PHE A 74 -6.45 10.48 0.29
N PRO A 75 -7.65 11.06 0.10
CA PRO A 75 -8.62 10.84 -0.99
C PRO A 75 -8.50 11.82 -2.17
N SER A 76 -7.35 12.50 -2.30
CA SER A 76 -7.15 13.53 -3.32
C SER A 76 -7.12 12.93 -4.73
N PRO A 77 -7.85 13.51 -5.69
CA PRO A 77 -7.77 13.12 -7.10
C PRO A 77 -6.56 13.75 -7.81
N ALA A 78 -5.73 14.53 -7.11
CA ALA A 78 -4.60 15.21 -7.71
C ALA A 78 -3.46 14.20 -7.99
N ALA A 79 -3.22 13.94 -9.28
CA ALA A 79 -2.15 13.07 -9.73
C ALA A 79 -0.77 13.63 -9.36
N LEU A 80 0.10 12.74 -8.89
CA LEU A 80 1.50 12.97 -8.59
C LEU A 80 2.29 11.98 -9.45
N ARG A 81 3.15 12.48 -10.34
CA ARG A 81 4.03 11.61 -11.12
C ARG A 81 5.42 11.64 -10.51
N PHE A 82 5.93 10.47 -10.17
CA PHE A 82 7.35 10.30 -9.88
C PHE A 82 8.05 9.93 -11.21
N PRO A 83 9.34 10.24 -11.40
CA PRO A 83 10.10 9.87 -12.59
C PRO A 83 9.96 8.38 -12.91
N SER A 84 10.29 8.00 -14.15
CA SER A 84 10.09 6.68 -14.77
C SER A 84 10.55 5.44 -13.98
N ALA A 85 11.25 5.60 -12.86
CA ALA A 85 11.65 4.54 -11.94
C ALA A 85 10.49 3.90 -11.13
N ALA A 86 9.29 4.47 -11.16
CA ALA A 86 8.14 3.96 -10.40
C ALA A 86 7.10 3.17 -11.23
N ALA A 87 7.22 3.19 -12.55
CA ALA A 87 6.34 2.44 -13.44
C ALA A 87 6.80 0.97 -13.57
N GLY A 88 5.87 0.05 -13.84
CA GLY A 88 6.20 -1.36 -14.05
C GLY A 88 6.49 -2.17 -12.78
N TYR A 89 5.99 -1.72 -11.62
CA TYR A 89 6.03 -2.54 -10.41
C TYR A 89 5.19 -3.82 -10.58
N LEU A 90 5.54 -4.85 -9.82
CA LEU A 90 4.75 -6.07 -9.65
C LEU A 90 3.70 -5.92 -8.54
N GLY A 91 4.06 -5.20 -7.47
CA GLY A 91 3.21 -5.02 -6.29
C GLY A 91 3.74 -4.01 -5.28
N SER A 92 3.10 -3.96 -4.11
CA SER A 92 3.56 -3.16 -2.97
C SER A 92 3.67 -3.96 -1.68
N CYS A 93 4.45 -3.43 -0.75
CA CYS A 93 4.60 -3.91 0.62
C CYS A 93 4.85 -2.70 1.52
N ASP A 94 3.88 -2.34 2.37
CA ASP A 94 3.93 -1.10 3.16
C ASP A 94 4.11 0.15 2.29
N ASP A 95 5.24 0.84 2.44
CA ASP A 95 5.64 2.00 1.63
C ASP A 95 6.64 1.65 0.52
N TRP A 96 6.86 0.36 0.24
CA TRP A 96 7.75 -0.13 -0.80
C TRP A 96 7.00 -0.65 -2.01
N LEU A 97 7.57 -0.43 -3.19
CA LEU A 97 7.17 -1.05 -4.45
C LEU A 97 8.11 -2.20 -4.78
N LEU A 98 7.56 -3.31 -5.26
CA LEU A 98 8.29 -4.50 -5.67
C LEU A 98 8.41 -4.54 -7.18
N PHE A 99 9.61 -4.76 -7.70
CA PHE A 99 9.94 -4.90 -9.11
C PHE A 99 10.66 -6.22 -9.35
N GLU A 100 10.56 -6.73 -10.57
CA GLU A 100 11.42 -7.82 -11.03
C GLU A 100 12.85 -7.31 -11.24
N GLY A 101 13.86 -8.09 -10.87
CA GLY A 101 15.27 -7.78 -11.14
C GLY A 101 15.56 -7.74 -12.64
N GLY A 102 16.42 -6.82 -13.08
CA GLY A 102 16.71 -6.59 -14.51
C GLY A 102 17.44 -7.76 -15.18
N ALA A 103 17.29 -7.88 -16.50
CA ALA A 103 17.87 -8.94 -17.35
C ALA A 103 19.40 -8.84 -17.58
N GLY A 104 20.15 -8.23 -16.66
CA GLY A 104 21.61 -8.22 -16.68
C GLY A 104 22.16 -9.50 -16.07
N ALA A 105 23.16 -10.12 -16.70
CA ALA A 105 23.79 -11.35 -16.23
C ALA A 105 24.31 -11.19 -14.78
N GLY A 106 23.54 -11.70 -13.82
CA GLY A 106 23.84 -11.64 -12.38
C GLY A 106 22.79 -10.94 -11.50
N GLU A 107 21.76 -10.30 -12.07
CA GLU A 107 20.72 -9.56 -11.33
C GLU A 107 19.39 -10.32 -11.16
N ASP A 108 19.42 -11.65 -11.12
CA ASP A 108 18.24 -12.47 -10.82
C ASP A 108 17.70 -12.16 -9.41
N GLY A 109 16.45 -11.71 -9.30
CA GLY A 109 15.85 -11.40 -7.99
C GLY A 109 14.66 -10.46 -8.05
N TYR A 110 14.39 -9.81 -6.92
CA TYR A 110 13.43 -8.72 -6.85
C TYR A 110 14.06 -7.46 -6.27
N LEU A 111 13.63 -6.30 -6.76
CA LEU A 111 14.03 -5.01 -6.24
C LEU A 111 12.86 -4.40 -5.48
N LEU A 112 13.11 -4.01 -4.24
CA LEU A 112 12.23 -3.13 -3.47
C LEU A 112 12.72 -1.70 -3.61
N ALA A 113 11.83 -0.78 -3.94
CA ALA A 113 12.12 0.65 -3.97
C ALA A 113 11.06 1.42 -3.18
N ASN A 114 11.50 2.31 -2.31
CA ASN A 114 10.62 3.21 -1.57
C ASN A 114 10.53 4.55 -2.33
N PRO A 115 9.38 4.89 -2.94
CA PRO A 115 9.24 6.12 -3.72
C PRO A 115 9.28 7.40 -2.87
N PHE A 116 9.13 7.29 -1.54
CA PHE A 116 9.13 8.44 -0.64
C PHE A 116 10.52 8.77 -0.09
N THR A 117 11.34 7.74 0.16
CA THR A 117 12.68 7.90 0.75
C THR A 117 13.81 7.68 -0.26
N GLY A 118 13.52 7.11 -1.43
CA GLY A 118 14.53 6.69 -2.41
C GLY A 118 15.32 5.45 -1.99
N ALA A 119 15.02 4.86 -0.83
CA ALA A 119 15.71 3.66 -0.35
C ALA A 119 15.42 2.47 -1.27
N THR A 120 16.42 1.61 -1.44
CA THR A 120 16.30 0.37 -2.22
C THR A 120 16.79 -0.84 -1.42
N ALA A 121 16.18 -1.99 -1.65
CA ALA A 121 16.60 -3.27 -1.08
C ALA A 121 16.44 -4.38 -2.12
N ARG A 122 17.30 -5.40 -2.08
CA ARG A 122 17.23 -6.54 -3.00
C ARG A 122 16.76 -7.78 -2.26
N LEU A 123 15.81 -8.49 -2.86
CA LEU A 123 15.36 -9.80 -2.42
C LEU A 123 15.88 -10.88 -3.37
N PRO A 124 16.18 -12.08 -2.88
CA PRO A 124 16.69 -13.16 -3.70
C PRO A 124 15.65 -13.64 -4.73
N PRO A 125 16.08 -14.30 -5.83
CA PRO A 125 15.18 -14.89 -6.81
C PRO A 125 14.53 -16.15 -6.24
N LEU A 126 13.39 -16.55 -6.81
CA LEU A 126 12.72 -17.81 -6.46
C LEU A 126 13.48 -19.07 -6.93
N SER A 127 14.58 -18.91 -7.69
CA SER A 127 15.55 -19.98 -7.96
C SER A 127 16.45 -20.30 -6.75
N ARG A 128 16.46 -19.45 -5.71
CA ARG A 128 17.28 -19.61 -4.50
C ARG A 128 16.40 -19.78 -3.26
N VAL A 129 15.94 -21.01 -3.03
CA VAL A 129 15.14 -21.36 -1.84
C VAL A 129 15.77 -22.52 -1.07
N ARG A 130 15.74 -22.44 0.26
CA ARG A 130 16.13 -23.53 1.16
C ARG A 130 14.91 -24.20 1.75
N PHE A 131 14.89 -25.53 1.68
CA PHE A 131 13.86 -26.37 2.28
C PHE A 131 14.30 -26.77 3.69
N VAL A 132 13.50 -26.42 4.69
CA VAL A 132 13.71 -26.83 6.08
C VAL A 132 12.75 -27.98 6.41
N VAL A 133 13.30 -29.11 6.91
CA VAL A 133 12.54 -30.32 7.23
C VAL A 133 12.79 -30.69 8.71
N GLY A 134 11.76 -30.56 9.55
CA GLY A 134 11.71 -31.15 10.90
C GLY A 134 12.41 -30.39 12.04
N ASP A 135 12.13 -30.83 13.27
CA ASP A 135 12.75 -30.37 14.53
C ASP A 135 14.20 -30.90 14.60
N GLY A 136 15.14 -30.03 14.23
CA GLY A 136 16.55 -30.37 14.03
C GLY A 136 17.22 -29.55 12.93
N GLY A 137 16.44 -28.87 12.09
CA GLY A 137 16.89 -27.73 11.29
C GLY A 137 17.91 -28.03 10.18
N ALA A 138 18.10 -29.29 9.77
CA ALA A 138 18.98 -29.61 8.66
C ALA A 138 18.35 -29.14 7.33
N PRO A 139 18.95 -28.16 6.62
CA PRO A 139 18.42 -27.70 5.35
C PRO A 139 18.72 -28.75 4.26
N LEU A 140 17.71 -29.13 3.47
CA LEU A 140 17.89 -30.01 2.31
C LEU A 140 18.46 -29.22 1.11
N GLY A 141 19.67 -28.68 1.26
CA GLY A 141 20.41 -27.99 0.21
C GLY A 141 19.69 -26.80 -0.43
N TRP A 142 20.31 -26.24 -1.46
CA TRP A 142 19.75 -25.16 -2.28
C TRP A 142 18.90 -25.74 -3.40
N ARG A 143 17.69 -25.22 -3.59
CA ARG A 143 16.78 -25.61 -4.67
C ARG A 143 15.92 -24.41 -5.11
N GLY A 144 15.45 -24.41 -6.34
CA GLY A 144 14.44 -23.47 -6.82
C GLY A 144 13.05 -23.80 -6.28
N ILE A 145 12.14 -22.82 -6.29
CA ILE A 145 10.72 -23.04 -5.98
C ILE A 145 10.11 -24.13 -6.87
N ALA A 146 10.57 -24.21 -8.14
CA ALA A 146 10.12 -25.15 -9.14
C ALA A 146 10.65 -26.58 -8.93
N ASP A 147 11.65 -26.76 -8.04
CA ASP A 147 12.17 -28.10 -7.72
C ASP A 147 11.29 -28.84 -6.71
N ASP A 148 10.34 -28.17 -6.05
CA ASP A 148 9.23 -28.86 -5.39
C ASP A 148 8.31 -29.37 -6.49
N TRP A 149 8.29 -30.69 -6.72
CA TRP A 149 7.47 -31.32 -7.76
C TRP A 149 5.96 -31.05 -7.63
N ARG A 150 5.51 -30.55 -6.47
CA ARG A 150 4.13 -30.11 -6.20
C ARG A 150 3.88 -28.64 -6.57
N ALA A 151 4.91 -27.90 -6.93
CA ALA A 151 4.82 -26.48 -7.25
C ALA A 151 4.02 -26.27 -8.55
N PRO A 152 3.14 -25.27 -8.60
CA PRO A 152 2.47 -24.93 -9.84
C PRO A 152 3.47 -24.33 -10.85
N PHE A 153 3.20 -24.57 -12.13
CA PHE A 153 4.02 -24.00 -13.21
C PHE A 153 3.94 -22.47 -13.19
N GLY A 154 5.10 -21.80 -13.21
CA GLY A 154 5.16 -20.34 -13.21
C GLY A 154 4.80 -19.69 -11.87
N ALA A 155 5.12 -20.33 -10.74
CA ALA A 155 4.94 -19.74 -9.41
C ALA A 155 5.71 -18.40 -9.28
N THR A 156 5.01 -17.34 -8.88
CA THR A 156 5.58 -16.00 -8.68
C THR A 156 5.23 -15.45 -7.30
N VAL A 157 5.92 -14.39 -6.87
CA VAL A 157 5.53 -13.66 -5.66
C VAL A 157 4.15 -13.03 -5.89
N ARG A 158 3.20 -13.39 -5.02
CA ARG A 158 1.80 -12.98 -5.10
C ARG A 158 1.45 -11.90 -4.08
N LYS A 159 2.14 -11.91 -2.94
CA LYS A 159 2.07 -10.90 -1.87
C LYS A 159 3.35 -10.92 -1.03
N LEU A 160 3.73 -9.75 -0.52
CA LEU A 160 4.84 -9.58 0.41
C LEU A 160 4.31 -8.92 1.69
N ALA A 161 4.83 -9.34 2.84
CA ALA A 161 4.59 -8.71 4.13
C ALA A 161 5.93 -8.46 4.83
N MET A 162 6.14 -7.24 5.33
CA MET A 162 7.31 -6.95 6.17
C MET A 162 7.05 -7.37 7.61
N GLY A 163 8.05 -8.03 8.18
CA GLY A 163 8.06 -8.36 9.60
C GLY A 163 8.39 -7.12 10.47
N PRO A 164 8.11 -7.19 11.78
CA PRO A 164 8.45 -6.12 12.71
C PRO A 164 9.92 -5.68 12.59
N GLY A 165 10.14 -4.37 12.53
CA GLY A 165 11.48 -3.77 12.41
C GLY A 165 12.15 -3.91 11.05
N GLY A 166 11.43 -4.38 10.00
CA GLY A 166 11.91 -4.36 8.62
C GLY A 166 13.13 -5.24 8.34
N ARG A 167 13.36 -6.28 9.15
CA ARG A 167 14.52 -7.18 9.01
C ARG A 167 14.22 -8.44 8.22
N VAL A 168 12.98 -8.92 8.29
CA VAL A 168 12.50 -10.15 7.66
C VAL A 168 11.31 -9.80 6.77
N ALA A 169 11.23 -10.43 5.61
CA ALA A 169 10.06 -10.41 4.76
C ALA A 169 9.47 -11.82 4.64
N ALA A 170 8.15 -11.92 4.67
CA ALA A 170 7.41 -13.12 4.31
C ALA A 170 6.71 -12.87 2.97
N ALA A 171 6.83 -13.82 2.04
CA ALA A 171 6.18 -13.75 0.75
C ALA A 171 5.24 -14.95 0.57
N MET A 172 4.06 -14.69 0.02
CA MET A 172 3.20 -15.71 -0.55
C MET A 172 3.61 -15.91 -2.01
N VAL A 173 3.98 -17.13 -2.38
CA VAL A 173 4.45 -17.49 -3.73
C VAL A 173 3.51 -18.54 -4.33
N GLY A 174 3.13 -18.40 -5.60
CA GLY A 174 2.18 -19.30 -6.25
C GLY A 174 1.69 -18.84 -7.63
N ASP A 175 0.66 -19.51 -8.14
CA ASP A 175 0.06 -19.27 -9.48
C ASP A 175 -1.34 -18.64 -9.43
N GLY A 176 -1.82 -18.30 -8.23
CA GLY A 176 -3.16 -17.78 -7.97
C GLY A 176 -4.19 -18.84 -7.53
N ARG A 177 -3.90 -20.13 -7.72
CA ARG A 177 -4.73 -21.24 -7.20
C ARG A 177 -4.11 -21.86 -5.97
N LEU A 178 -2.81 -22.11 -6.05
CA LEU A 178 -2.03 -22.69 -4.98
C LEU A 178 -0.90 -21.73 -4.62
N GLY A 179 -0.62 -21.66 -3.33
CA GLY A 179 0.41 -20.82 -2.76
C GLY A 179 1.13 -21.51 -1.60
N LYS A 180 2.32 -21.01 -1.35
CA LYS A 180 3.17 -21.38 -0.22
C LYS A 180 3.83 -20.12 0.35
N ILE A 181 4.23 -20.18 1.60
CA ILE A 181 4.85 -19.05 2.27
C ILE A 181 6.35 -19.30 2.36
N VAL A 182 7.11 -18.29 1.98
CA VAL A 182 8.57 -18.28 2.06
C VAL A 182 9.02 -17.05 2.85
N MET A 183 10.19 -17.11 3.48
CA MET A 183 10.74 -15.99 4.24
C MET A 183 12.18 -15.71 3.86
N CYS A 184 12.59 -14.46 3.94
CA CYS A 184 14.00 -14.08 3.82
C CYS A 184 14.34 -12.89 4.71
N LYS A 185 15.63 -12.65 4.90
CA LYS A 185 16.14 -11.41 5.48
C LYS A 185 16.09 -10.32 4.40
N ILE A 186 15.75 -9.08 4.73
CA ILE A 186 15.63 -8.01 3.72
C ILE A 186 17.02 -7.47 3.33
N ALA A 187 17.95 -7.36 4.28
CA ALA A 187 19.31 -6.89 4.05
C ALA A 187 20.32 -8.04 3.99
N GLY A 188 20.99 -8.20 2.85
CA GLY A 188 22.05 -9.19 2.66
C GLY A 188 21.56 -10.63 2.59
N ALA A 189 20.28 -10.89 2.30
CA ALA A 189 19.83 -12.24 2.03
C ALA A 189 20.37 -12.77 0.71
N SER A 190 20.84 -14.01 0.75
CA SER A 190 21.19 -14.78 -0.44
C SER A 190 20.05 -15.69 -0.92
N SER A 191 19.00 -15.88 -0.10
CA SER A 191 17.96 -16.88 -0.37
C SER A 191 16.67 -16.72 0.43
N TRP A 192 15.61 -17.36 -0.07
CA TRP A 192 14.40 -17.65 0.67
C TRP A 192 14.52 -18.94 1.49
N VAL A 193 13.72 -19.06 2.53
CA VAL A 193 13.57 -20.24 3.38
C VAL A 193 12.10 -20.65 3.37
N MET A 194 11.82 -21.95 3.22
CA MET A 194 10.47 -22.49 3.23
C MET A 194 10.40 -23.79 4.03
N SER A 195 9.21 -24.11 4.53
CA SER A 195 8.91 -25.42 5.12
C SER A 195 8.78 -26.48 4.02
N GLY A 196 9.53 -27.57 4.12
CA GLY A 196 9.42 -28.70 3.19
C GLY A 196 8.15 -29.54 3.39
N HIS A 197 7.62 -29.56 4.63
CA HIS A 197 6.46 -30.35 5.03
C HIS A 197 5.14 -29.74 4.59
N ASP A 198 5.07 -28.41 4.51
CA ASP A 198 3.81 -27.75 4.16
C ASP A 198 3.41 -28.05 2.72
N ALA A 199 2.15 -28.47 2.57
CA ALA A 199 1.51 -28.62 1.27
C ALA A 199 1.29 -27.25 0.62
N TRP A 200 1.23 -27.26 -0.71
CA TRP A 200 0.70 -26.14 -1.48
C TRP A 200 -0.79 -26.00 -1.20
N ARG A 201 -1.23 -24.81 -0.82
CA ARG A 201 -2.57 -24.55 -0.29
C ARG A 201 -3.24 -23.42 -1.04
N GLY A 202 -4.57 -23.32 -0.97
CA GLY A 202 -5.32 -22.21 -1.53
C GLY A 202 -5.20 -20.92 -0.71
N ILE A 203 -3.98 -20.49 -0.38
CA ILE A 203 -3.72 -19.27 0.40
C ILE A 203 -4.19 -18.07 -0.41
N THR A 204 -4.94 -17.15 0.20
CA THR A 204 -5.39 -15.91 -0.46
C THR A 204 -4.71 -14.67 0.09
N ASP A 205 -4.32 -14.68 1.37
CA ASP A 205 -3.63 -13.54 1.99
C ASP A 205 -2.72 -13.97 3.14
N ILE A 206 -1.69 -13.16 3.43
CA ILE A 206 -0.75 -13.27 4.55
C ILE A 206 -0.57 -11.94 5.27
N THR A 207 -0.29 -11.98 6.58
CA THR A 207 0.12 -10.80 7.36
C THR A 207 0.94 -11.19 8.59
N PHE A 208 1.70 -10.23 9.13
CA PHE A 208 2.38 -10.39 10.42
C PHE A 208 1.47 -9.94 11.56
N TYR A 209 1.39 -10.75 12.62
CA TYR A 209 0.69 -10.41 13.86
C TYR A 209 1.41 -11.04 15.05
N ASN A 210 1.76 -10.24 16.06
CA ASN A 210 2.50 -10.68 17.25
C ASN A 210 3.74 -11.55 16.94
N GLY A 211 4.56 -11.13 15.97
CA GLY A 211 5.79 -11.85 15.60
C GLY A 211 5.55 -13.20 14.91
N THR A 212 4.34 -13.49 14.47
CA THR A 212 3.96 -14.72 13.74
C THR A 212 3.37 -14.34 12.39
N VAL A 213 3.63 -15.15 11.37
CA VAL A 213 3.00 -14.97 10.05
C VAL A 213 1.71 -15.76 10.05
N TYR A 214 0.62 -15.06 9.78
CA TYR A 214 -0.69 -15.65 9.61
C TYR A 214 -1.03 -15.68 8.13
N ALA A 215 -1.71 -16.73 7.71
CA ALA A 215 -2.20 -16.89 6.35
C ALA A 215 -3.64 -17.38 6.38
N VAL A 216 -4.46 -16.89 5.44
CA VAL A 216 -5.84 -17.34 5.28
C VAL A 216 -5.98 -18.09 3.98
N GLU A 217 -6.65 -19.24 4.03
CA GLU A 217 -7.01 -20.01 2.85
C GLU A 217 -8.34 -19.54 2.23
N ASN A 218 -8.59 -19.96 0.99
CA ASN A 218 -9.84 -19.75 0.26
C ASN A 218 -11.06 -20.38 0.96
N THR A 219 -10.85 -21.34 1.85
CA THR A 219 -11.87 -21.92 2.73
C THR A 219 -12.25 -20.96 3.86
N GLY A 220 -11.33 -20.09 4.29
CA GLY A 220 -11.42 -19.28 5.51
C GLY A 220 -10.63 -19.86 6.69
N ASP A 221 -9.95 -20.99 6.50
CA ASP A 221 -9.04 -21.54 7.51
C ASP A 221 -7.88 -20.56 7.75
N LEU A 222 -7.61 -20.28 9.03
CA LEU A 222 -6.48 -19.47 9.45
C LEU A 222 -5.32 -20.38 9.84
N LEU A 223 -4.18 -20.14 9.20
CA LEU A 223 -2.92 -20.79 9.48
C LEU A 223 -2.02 -19.82 10.23
N ALA A 224 -1.38 -20.29 11.30
CA ALA A 224 -0.29 -19.61 11.97
C ALA A 224 1.00 -20.35 11.66
N MET A 225 1.99 -19.62 11.17
CA MET A 225 3.34 -20.11 10.94
C MET A 225 4.26 -19.38 11.93
N PRO A 226 4.66 -20.05 13.02
CA PRO A 226 5.60 -19.48 13.98
C PRO A 226 6.83 -18.98 13.25
N THR A 227 7.18 -17.72 13.50
CA THR A 227 8.41 -17.13 12.96
C THR A 227 9.39 -16.90 14.07
N GLY A 228 10.66 -17.10 13.76
CA GLY A 228 11.76 -16.75 14.64
C GLY A 228 12.91 -16.24 13.80
N VAL A 229 13.93 -15.73 14.48
CA VAL A 229 15.17 -15.32 13.84
C VAL A 229 16.29 -16.05 14.54
N ASN A 230 17.14 -16.73 13.79
CA ASN A 230 18.33 -17.35 14.34
C ASN A 230 19.24 -16.24 14.90
N PRO A 231 19.54 -16.22 16.21
CA PRO A 231 20.30 -15.13 16.83
C PRO A 231 21.71 -14.95 16.27
N ARG A 232 22.32 -16.02 15.73
CA ARG A 232 23.71 -15.99 15.21
C ARG A 232 23.77 -15.49 13.78
N THR A 233 22.86 -15.97 12.92
CA THR A 233 22.90 -15.67 11.47
C THR A 233 21.96 -14.51 11.09
N GLY A 234 20.97 -14.21 11.93
CA GLY A 234 19.90 -13.27 11.62
C GLY A 234 18.92 -13.78 10.55
N GLU A 235 18.97 -15.09 10.23
CA GLU A 235 18.08 -15.71 9.24
C GLU A 235 16.73 -16.07 9.86
N PRO A 236 15.63 -16.00 9.09
CA PRO A 236 14.34 -16.43 9.58
C PRO A 236 14.30 -17.95 9.79
N THR A 237 13.73 -18.38 10.91
CA THR A 237 13.40 -19.79 11.15
C THR A 237 11.96 -20.03 10.72
N VAL A 238 11.76 -21.05 9.88
CA VAL A 238 10.44 -21.43 9.37
C VAL A 238 10.02 -22.74 10.04
N ALA A 239 8.88 -22.72 10.70
CA ALA A 239 8.19 -23.92 11.20
C ALA A 239 7.01 -24.28 10.28
N TRP A 240 6.45 -25.48 10.46
CA TRP A 240 5.27 -25.92 9.73
C TRP A 240 4.03 -25.10 10.13
N ALA A 241 3.15 -24.86 9.16
CA ALA A 241 1.95 -24.06 9.37
C ALA A 241 0.88 -24.85 10.15
N ARG A 242 0.38 -24.27 11.24
CA ARG A 242 -0.69 -24.84 12.07
C ARG A 242 -2.01 -24.16 11.77
N CYS A 243 -3.06 -24.95 11.53
CA CYS A 243 -4.41 -24.40 11.49
C CYS A 243 -4.85 -24.02 12.92
N VAL A 244 -5.08 -22.73 13.15
CA VAL A 244 -5.44 -22.16 14.46
C VAL A 244 -6.91 -21.75 14.54
N VAL A 245 -7.54 -21.51 13.40
CA VAL A 245 -8.98 -21.29 13.28
C VAL A 245 -9.46 -22.06 12.06
N LYS A 246 -10.46 -22.92 12.24
CA LYS A 246 -11.19 -23.51 11.12
C LYS A 246 -12.29 -22.56 10.69
N ALA A 247 -12.53 -22.46 9.39
CA ALA A 247 -13.75 -21.85 8.90
C ALA A 247 -14.92 -22.62 9.51
N SER A 248 -15.63 -22.03 10.48
CA SER A 248 -16.97 -22.51 10.80
C SER A 248 -17.82 -22.30 9.56
N ASP A 249 -18.80 -23.18 9.29
CA ASP A 249 -19.79 -22.96 8.24
C ASP A 249 -20.50 -21.60 8.48
N HIS A 250 -19.94 -20.51 7.96
CA HIS A 250 -20.50 -19.15 8.04
C HIS A 250 -21.77 -19.00 7.18
N ALA A 251 -22.28 -20.12 6.69
CA ALA A 251 -23.60 -20.25 6.13
C ALA A 251 -24.60 -20.44 7.27
N SER A 252 -25.54 -19.50 7.42
CA SER A 252 -26.73 -19.70 8.25
C SER A 252 -27.29 -21.13 8.10
N PRO A 253 -27.70 -21.82 9.17
CA PRO A 253 -28.17 -23.20 9.11
C PRO A 253 -29.33 -23.45 8.13
N ALA A 254 -29.98 -22.40 7.62
CA ALA A 254 -31.00 -22.48 6.58
C ALA A 254 -30.48 -22.88 5.19
N THR A 255 -29.19 -22.67 4.86
CA THR A 255 -28.63 -22.99 3.54
C THR A 255 -27.84 -24.31 3.49
N ALA A 256 -27.52 -24.90 4.64
CA ALA A 256 -26.82 -26.20 4.70
C ALA A 256 -27.67 -27.38 4.16
N ARG A 257 -29.01 -27.23 4.12
CA ARG A 257 -29.93 -28.26 3.63
C ARG A 257 -30.15 -28.29 2.11
N ARG A 258 -29.55 -27.37 1.35
CA ARG A 258 -29.57 -27.39 -0.12
C ARG A 258 -28.17 -27.22 -0.68
N ARG A 259 -27.35 -28.27 -0.57
CA ARG A 259 -26.21 -28.44 -1.50
C ARG A 259 -26.77 -28.75 -2.89
N SER A 260 -27.23 -27.73 -3.60
CA SER A 260 -27.32 -27.82 -5.06
C SER A 260 -25.88 -27.91 -5.60
N LYS A 261 -25.70 -28.56 -6.76
CA LYS A 261 -24.44 -28.66 -7.53
C LYS A 261 -23.93 -27.30 -8.06
N GLN A 262 -24.26 -26.20 -7.40
CA GLN A 262 -23.97 -24.85 -7.87
C GLN A 262 -22.68 -24.37 -7.21
N ALA A 263 -21.70 -24.02 -8.04
CA ALA A 263 -20.41 -23.50 -7.58
C ALA A 263 -20.64 -22.28 -6.67
N SER A 264 -19.94 -22.25 -5.53
CA SER A 264 -19.95 -21.09 -4.64
C SER A 264 -19.50 -19.83 -5.39
N PRO A 265 -20.08 -18.66 -5.10
CA PRO A 265 -19.67 -17.41 -5.74
C PRO A 265 -18.17 -17.14 -5.52
N PRO A 266 -17.46 -16.53 -6.50
CA PRO A 266 -16.07 -16.18 -6.32
C PRO A 266 -15.89 -15.25 -5.12
N SER A 267 -14.90 -15.55 -4.28
CA SER A 267 -14.62 -14.81 -3.06
C SER A 267 -13.13 -14.60 -2.84
N THR A 268 -12.80 -13.44 -2.28
CA THR A 268 -11.44 -13.04 -1.89
C THR A 268 -11.44 -12.76 -0.39
N ARG A 269 -10.38 -13.18 0.31
CA ARG A 269 -10.21 -12.93 1.75
C ARG A 269 -8.92 -12.15 1.95
N TYR A 270 -9.01 -11.04 2.68
CA TYR A 270 -7.88 -10.21 3.05
C TYR A 270 -7.61 -10.29 4.54
N LEU A 271 -6.35 -10.34 4.94
CA LEU A 271 -5.91 -10.28 6.33
C LEU A 271 -5.31 -8.92 6.66
N LEU A 272 -5.67 -8.38 7.81
CA LEU A 272 -5.05 -7.19 8.37
C LEU A 272 -5.12 -7.19 9.90
N VAL A 273 -4.36 -6.31 10.52
CA VAL A 273 -4.36 -6.14 11.99
C VAL A 273 -4.97 -4.79 12.32
N HIS A 274 -5.89 -4.76 13.29
CA HIS A 274 -6.47 -3.52 13.81
C HIS A 274 -6.87 -3.70 15.27
N GLY A 275 -6.61 -2.69 16.11
CA GLY A 275 -7.01 -2.70 17.52
C GLY A 275 -6.45 -3.88 18.32
N GLY A 276 -5.25 -4.35 17.99
CA GLY A 276 -4.66 -5.54 18.62
C GLY A 276 -5.40 -6.85 18.31
N LYS A 277 -6.14 -6.90 17.19
CA LYS A 277 -6.84 -8.10 16.71
C LYS A 277 -6.49 -8.37 15.26
N LEU A 278 -6.45 -9.64 14.90
CA LEU A 278 -6.36 -10.07 13.51
C LEU A 278 -7.76 -10.09 12.90
N LEU A 279 -7.94 -9.38 11.80
CA LEU A 279 -9.19 -9.29 11.07
C LEU A 279 -9.08 -9.95 9.70
N MET A 280 -10.16 -10.60 9.27
CA MET A 280 -10.39 -11.08 7.91
C MET A 280 -11.51 -10.27 7.27
N VAL A 281 -11.23 -9.65 6.13
CA VAL A 281 -12.26 -9.06 5.25
C VAL A 281 -12.58 -10.07 4.17
N HIS A 282 -13.82 -10.54 4.12
CA HIS A 282 -14.31 -11.49 3.12
C HIS A 282 -15.14 -10.75 2.07
N ARG A 283 -14.62 -10.66 0.85
CA ARG A 283 -15.30 -10.10 -0.33
C ARG A 283 -15.95 -11.25 -1.10
N THR A 284 -17.26 -11.16 -1.32
CA THR A 284 -18.00 -12.09 -2.20
C THR A 284 -18.48 -11.33 -3.42
N THR A 285 -18.31 -11.92 -4.60
CA THR A 285 -18.82 -11.37 -5.86
C THR A 285 -19.98 -12.22 -6.36
N SER A 286 -21.15 -11.62 -6.53
CA SER A 286 -22.32 -12.29 -7.12
C SER A 286 -22.64 -11.68 -8.48
N VAL A 287 -23.09 -12.51 -9.43
CA VAL A 287 -23.62 -12.04 -10.72
C VAL A 287 -25.14 -12.15 -10.67
N THR A 288 -25.86 -11.04 -10.69
CA THR A 288 -27.33 -11.00 -10.70
C THR A 288 -27.80 -10.14 -11.87
N GLY A 289 -28.57 -10.71 -12.80
CA GLY A 289 -29.13 -9.96 -13.93
C GLY A 289 -28.10 -9.29 -14.84
N GLY A 290 -26.88 -9.83 -14.93
CA GLY A 290 -25.77 -9.26 -15.72
C GLY A 290 -24.91 -8.23 -14.99
N ALA A 291 -25.32 -7.73 -13.82
CA ALA A 291 -24.51 -6.85 -12.97
C ALA A 291 -23.75 -7.66 -11.90
N LYS A 292 -22.47 -7.36 -11.69
CA LYS A 292 -21.71 -7.92 -10.56
C LYS A 292 -21.96 -7.05 -9.33
N ALA A 293 -22.19 -7.68 -8.18
CA ALA A 293 -22.29 -7.00 -6.90
C ALA A 293 -21.22 -7.53 -5.96
N ASN A 294 -20.46 -6.63 -5.33
CA ASN A 294 -19.54 -6.98 -4.26
C ASN A 294 -20.26 -6.86 -2.91
N LYS A 295 -20.11 -7.87 -2.06
CA LYS A 295 -20.53 -7.83 -0.66
C LYS A 295 -19.33 -8.09 0.22
N PHE A 296 -19.28 -7.44 1.37
CA PHE A 296 -18.19 -7.60 2.33
C PHE A 296 -18.74 -8.03 3.68
N ALA A 297 -17.99 -8.90 4.35
CA ALA A 297 -18.15 -9.23 5.76
C ALA A 297 -16.79 -9.16 6.44
N VAL A 298 -16.74 -8.71 7.68
CA VAL A 298 -15.50 -8.58 8.46
C VAL A 298 -15.57 -9.54 9.63
N PHE A 299 -14.49 -10.27 9.89
CA PHE A 299 -14.41 -11.22 10.98
C PHE A 299 -13.18 -10.92 11.83
N ALA A 300 -13.31 -10.98 13.16
CA ALA A 300 -12.19 -10.95 14.08
C ALA A 300 -11.81 -12.37 14.49
N ALA A 301 -10.52 -12.68 14.50
CA ALA A 301 -10.02 -13.95 15.00
C ALA A 301 -10.05 -13.95 16.53
N ASP A 302 -10.71 -14.96 17.09
CA ASP A 302 -10.54 -15.35 18.48
C ASP A 302 -9.62 -16.57 18.51
N LEU A 303 -8.32 -16.30 18.69
CA LEU A 303 -7.28 -17.34 18.68
C LEU A 303 -7.38 -18.28 19.88
N ALA A 304 -7.97 -17.82 21.00
CA ALA A 304 -8.16 -18.65 22.19
C ALA A 304 -9.32 -19.62 21.99
N ALA A 305 -10.43 -19.15 21.40
CA ALA A 305 -11.58 -19.99 21.08
C ALA A 305 -11.52 -20.65 19.69
N ALA A 306 -10.40 -20.50 18.96
CA ALA A 306 -10.17 -21.06 17.64
C ALA A 306 -11.31 -20.81 16.62
N ARG A 307 -11.89 -19.59 16.63
CA ARG A 307 -13.05 -19.24 15.79
C ARG A 307 -12.99 -17.83 15.21
N TRP A 308 -13.71 -17.64 14.12
CA TRP A 308 -14.01 -16.32 13.57
C TRP A 308 -15.30 -15.77 14.18
N SER A 309 -15.30 -14.49 14.54
CA SER A 309 -16.50 -13.77 15.01
C SER A 309 -16.78 -12.60 14.07
N GLU A 310 -18.00 -12.52 13.52
CA GLU A 310 -18.38 -11.43 12.63
C GLU A 310 -18.39 -10.08 13.36
N VAL A 311 -17.90 -9.06 12.66
CA VAL A 311 -17.76 -7.69 13.14
C VAL A 311 -18.68 -6.81 12.32
N ALA A 312 -19.75 -6.33 12.95
CA ALA A 312 -20.75 -5.47 12.30
C ALA A 312 -20.22 -4.04 12.00
N SER A 313 -19.22 -3.58 12.75
CA SER A 313 -18.63 -2.25 12.56
C SER A 313 -17.16 -2.22 13.00
N VAL A 314 -16.33 -1.53 12.22
CA VAL A 314 -14.93 -1.23 12.57
C VAL A 314 -14.77 0.11 13.28
N GLY A 315 -15.88 0.78 13.59
CA GLY A 315 -15.90 2.09 14.25
C GLY A 315 -15.99 3.27 13.28
N ASP A 316 -16.63 4.34 13.73
CA ASP A 316 -16.90 5.54 12.90
C ASP A 316 -15.65 6.37 12.61
N ASP A 317 -14.54 6.06 13.27
CA ASP A 317 -13.26 6.76 13.14
C ASP A 317 -12.26 6.01 12.26
N THR A 318 -12.56 4.79 11.83
CA THR A 318 -11.60 3.88 11.18
C THR A 318 -12.14 3.40 9.83
N ALA A 319 -11.27 3.33 8.82
CA ALA A 319 -11.56 2.68 7.55
C ALA A 319 -10.53 1.59 7.25
N LEU A 320 -10.98 0.56 6.54
CA LEU A 320 -10.15 -0.53 6.04
C LEU A 320 -9.78 -0.25 4.58
N PHE A 321 -8.52 -0.44 4.25
CA PHE A 321 -8.00 -0.37 2.88
C PHE A 321 -7.54 -1.76 2.53
N VAL A 322 -8.13 -2.37 1.50
CA VAL A 322 -7.84 -3.74 1.08
C VAL A 322 -7.49 -3.80 -0.39
N GLY A 323 -6.61 -4.73 -0.71
CA GLY A 323 -6.24 -5.08 -2.07
C GLY A 323 -5.28 -6.26 -2.07
N ARG A 324 -5.11 -6.85 -3.24
CA ARG A 324 -4.22 -7.99 -3.50
C ARG A 324 -2.88 -7.92 -2.76
N TRP A 325 -2.16 -6.81 -2.90
CA TRP A 325 -0.80 -6.67 -2.37
C TRP A 325 -0.74 -6.19 -0.92
N ARG A 326 -1.66 -5.33 -0.48
CA ARG A 326 -1.61 -4.78 0.88
C ARG A 326 -2.99 -4.44 1.42
N SER A 327 -3.16 -4.75 2.70
CA SER A 327 -4.37 -4.48 3.47
C SER A 327 -4.01 -3.85 4.81
N LEU A 328 -4.66 -2.75 5.19
CA LEU A 328 -4.40 -2.04 6.45
C LEU A 328 -5.65 -1.32 6.94
N ALA A 329 -5.76 -1.12 8.25
CA ALA A 329 -6.73 -0.22 8.86
C ALA A 329 -6.09 1.13 9.19
N ARG A 330 -6.81 2.23 8.94
CA ARG A 330 -6.34 3.58 9.29
C ARG A 330 -7.44 4.39 9.96
N ARG A 331 -7.08 5.19 10.97
CA ARG A 331 -7.98 6.19 11.52
C ARG A 331 -8.16 7.32 10.53
N VAL A 332 -9.42 7.59 10.18
CA VAL A 332 -9.82 8.54 9.14
C VAL A 332 -10.54 9.76 9.70
N SER A 333 -11.02 9.72 10.94
CA SER A 333 -11.68 10.87 11.59
C SER A 333 -10.81 12.14 11.68
N PRO A 334 -9.48 12.09 11.91
CA PRO A 334 -8.65 13.30 11.92
C PRO A 334 -8.50 13.98 10.56
N TYR A 335 -8.96 13.29 9.50
CA TYR A 335 -9.00 13.76 8.13
C TYR A 335 -10.42 14.15 7.71
N GLY A 336 -11.40 14.18 8.63
CA GLY A 336 -12.79 14.50 8.31
C GLY A 336 -13.44 13.49 7.36
N MET A 337 -12.87 12.29 7.27
CA MET A 337 -13.35 11.23 6.41
C MET A 337 -14.25 10.26 7.19
N PRO A 338 -15.29 9.70 6.53
CA PRO A 338 -16.19 8.76 7.19
C PRO A 338 -15.48 7.43 7.46
N GLY A 339 -15.51 6.98 8.71
CA GLY A 339 -15.14 5.62 9.08
C GLY A 339 -16.28 4.62 8.84
N ASN A 340 -16.06 3.39 9.31
CA ASN A 340 -16.85 2.20 9.05
C ASN A 340 -16.98 1.86 7.55
N ARG A 341 -15.86 2.00 6.83
CA ARG A 341 -15.77 1.78 5.38
C ARG A 341 -14.65 0.84 5.00
N ILE A 342 -14.83 0.17 3.85
CA ILE A 342 -13.85 -0.70 3.22
C ILE A 342 -13.56 -0.16 1.82
N HIS A 343 -12.38 0.42 1.65
CA HIS A 343 -11.85 0.85 0.36
C HIS A 343 -11.11 -0.32 -0.28
N PHE A 344 -11.60 -0.81 -1.42
CA PHE A 344 -11.05 -1.98 -2.10
C PHE A 344 -10.58 -1.64 -3.51
N LEU A 345 -9.54 -2.35 -3.97
CA LEU A 345 -9.01 -2.27 -5.32
C LEU A 345 -9.32 -3.54 -6.13
N ASP A 346 -8.92 -3.53 -7.41
CA ASP A 346 -9.00 -4.72 -8.26
C ASP A 346 -8.00 -5.77 -7.78
N ASP A 347 -8.47 -7.01 -7.65
CA ASP A 347 -7.62 -8.14 -7.26
C ASP A 347 -7.14 -8.98 -8.45
N ASP A 348 -7.58 -8.66 -9.67
CA ASP A 348 -7.24 -9.29 -10.95
C ASP A 348 -6.79 -10.77 -10.86
N ASP A 349 -7.73 -11.64 -10.53
CA ASP A 349 -7.52 -13.09 -10.59
C ASP A 349 -8.14 -13.64 -11.87
N ARG A 350 -7.55 -13.31 -13.03
CA ARG A 350 -7.75 -13.97 -14.34
C ARG A 350 -9.16 -14.51 -14.59
N CYS A 351 -10.19 -13.77 -14.19
CA CYS A 351 -11.56 -14.18 -14.42
C CYS A 351 -11.83 -13.87 -15.89
N PHE A 352 -11.77 -14.91 -16.73
CA PHE A 352 -12.01 -14.89 -18.18
C PHE A 352 -13.38 -14.29 -18.61
N PHE A 353 -14.16 -13.73 -17.68
CA PHE A 353 -15.52 -13.24 -17.85
C PHE A 353 -15.73 -11.80 -17.32
N ALA A 354 -14.69 -10.97 -17.23
CA ALA A 354 -14.84 -9.58 -16.80
C ALA A 354 -15.14 -8.65 -17.99
N HIS A 355 -16.35 -8.12 -18.06
CA HIS A 355 -16.74 -7.04 -18.98
C HIS A 355 -17.23 -5.86 -18.13
N GLY A 356 -16.31 -5.01 -17.66
CA GLY A 356 -16.65 -3.75 -16.97
C GLY A 356 -15.68 -3.31 -15.87
N CYS A 357 -15.44 -2.00 -15.79
CA CYS A 357 -14.54 -1.37 -14.80
C CYS A 357 -15.18 -1.19 -13.41
N ARG A 358 -16.50 -0.94 -13.33
CA ARG A 358 -17.16 -0.36 -12.14
C ARG A 358 -17.20 -1.26 -10.90
N ASP A 359 -17.00 -2.56 -11.03
CA ASP A 359 -17.13 -3.52 -9.92
C ASP A 359 -15.78 -3.99 -9.37
N LYS A 360 -14.68 -3.43 -9.89
CA LYS A 360 -13.31 -3.84 -9.56
C LYS A 360 -12.80 -3.16 -8.29
N PHE A 361 -13.13 -1.88 -8.09
CA PHE A 361 -12.70 -1.06 -6.96
C PHE A 361 -13.87 -0.22 -6.42
N GLY A 362 -13.75 0.27 -5.19
CA GLY A 362 -14.81 1.08 -4.60
C GLY A 362 -14.63 1.33 -3.11
N SER A 363 -15.61 2.00 -2.52
CA SER A 363 -15.72 2.26 -1.08
C SER A 363 -17.02 1.66 -0.56
N TYR A 364 -16.95 0.50 0.06
CA TYR A 364 -18.10 -0.15 0.71
C TYR A 364 -18.37 0.48 2.07
N ASP A 365 -19.60 0.87 2.35
CA ASP A 365 -20.02 1.34 3.68
C ASP A 365 -20.68 0.19 4.44
N MET A 366 -20.11 -0.15 5.60
CA MET A 366 -20.57 -1.29 6.38
C MET A 366 -21.93 -1.04 7.06
N ARG A 367 -22.42 0.21 7.09
CA ARG A 367 -23.71 0.55 7.71
C ARG A 367 -24.89 0.25 6.80
N ASP A 368 -24.82 0.68 5.54
CA ASP A 368 -25.92 0.54 4.57
C ASP A 368 -25.66 -0.56 3.52
N GLY A 369 -24.45 -1.12 3.50
CA GLY A 369 -24.04 -2.18 2.60
C GLY A 369 -23.90 -1.72 1.14
N LYS A 370 -23.78 -0.42 0.88
CA LYS A 370 -23.64 0.14 -0.47
C LYS A 370 -22.18 0.41 -0.82
N ILE A 371 -21.90 0.40 -2.12
CA ILE A 371 -20.59 0.75 -2.68
C ILE A 371 -20.67 2.15 -3.27
N TYR A 372 -19.77 3.01 -2.84
CA TYR A 372 -19.56 4.33 -3.36
C TYR A 372 -18.33 4.37 -4.27
N THR A 373 -18.33 5.30 -5.21
CA THR A 373 -17.21 5.53 -6.12
C THR A 373 -15.94 5.91 -5.36
N LEU A 374 -14.83 5.26 -5.71
CA LEU A 374 -13.49 5.61 -5.23
C LEU A 374 -12.82 6.52 -6.25
N LEU A 375 -12.24 7.63 -5.78
CA LEU A 375 -11.42 8.50 -6.63
C LEU A 375 -9.95 8.04 -6.62
N PRO A 376 -9.23 8.14 -7.74
CA PRO A 376 -9.64 8.73 -9.02
C PRO A 376 -10.20 7.68 -10.01
N THR A 377 -11.50 7.79 -10.35
CA THR A 377 -12.24 6.74 -11.06
C THR A 377 -11.79 6.50 -12.50
N LEU A 378 -11.48 7.57 -13.24
CA LEU A 378 -11.17 7.48 -14.67
C LEU A 378 -9.84 6.76 -14.87
N GLU A 379 -8.84 7.11 -14.08
CA GLU A 379 -7.48 6.58 -14.11
C GLU A 379 -7.43 5.13 -13.63
N LEU A 380 -8.22 4.79 -12.61
CA LEU A 380 -8.42 3.41 -12.19
C LEU A 380 -9.12 2.57 -13.29
N CYS A 381 -9.93 3.18 -14.14
CA CYS A 381 -10.58 2.50 -15.26
C CYS A 381 -9.73 2.38 -16.52
N SER A 382 -8.94 3.39 -16.85
CA SER A 382 -8.15 3.46 -18.08
C SER A 382 -6.97 2.50 -18.07
N ASN A 383 -6.40 2.21 -16.90
CA ASN A 383 -5.16 1.44 -16.78
C ASN A 383 -5.38 -0.09 -16.79
N ASN A 384 -6.55 -0.56 -17.21
CA ASN A 384 -6.89 -1.98 -17.37
C ASN A 384 -6.18 -2.69 -18.55
N GLY A 385 -5.31 -2.00 -19.31
CA GLY A 385 -4.88 -2.47 -20.64
C GLY A 385 -3.40 -2.74 -20.88
N ALA A 386 -2.45 -2.30 -20.03
CA ALA A 386 -1.05 -2.20 -20.48
C ALA A 386 -0.06 -3.25 -19.93
N ALA A 387 -0.29 -3.90 -18.78
CA ALA A 387 0.75 -4.80 -18.21
C ALA A 387 0.29 -5.89 -17.22
N GLY A 388 -1.02 -6.14 -17.03
CA GLY A 388 -1.49 -7.18 -16.10
C GLY A 388 -1.22 -6.94 -14.60
N THR A 389 -0.57 -5.83 -14.23
CA THR A 389 -0.43 -5.38 -12.83
C THR A 389 -1.59 -4.45 -12.47
N PRO A 390 -2.38 -4.72 -11.42
CA PRO A 390 -3.43 -3.81 -10.95
C PRO A 390 -2.85 -2.67 -10.08
N ALA A 391 -3.65 -1.62 -9.87
CA ALA A 391 -3.33 -0.57 -8.92
C ALA A 391 -3.13 -1.11 -7.50
N THR A 392 -2.32 -0.44 -6.69
CA THR A 392 -2.03 -0.90 -5.33
C THR A 392 -1.99 0.22 -4.29
N TRP A 393 -2.27 -0.13 -3.05
CA TRP A 393 -2.13 0.76 -1.90
C TRP A 393 -0.68 0.81 -1.42
N LEU A 394 -0.23 2.02 -1.07
CA LEU A 394 1.01 2.29 -0.35
C LEU A 394 0.69 2.99 0.96
N PHE A 395 1.41 2.65 2.01
CA PHE A 395 1.16 3.16 3.35
C PHE A 395 2.43 3.84 3.87
N PRO A 396 2.59 5.16 3.65
CA PRO A 396 3.77 5.87 4.11
C PRO A 396 3.95 5.70 5.62
N GLY A 397 5.21 5.54 6.05
CA GLY A 397 5.56 5.35 7.45
C GLY A 397 5.16 6.54 8.33
N ASP A 398 4.94 6.25 9.62
CA ASP A 398 4.54 7.23 10.62
C ASP A 398 5.67 8.23 10.94
N ASP A 399 6.93 7.82 10.71
CA ASP A 399 8.16 8.57 10.97
C ASP A 399 8.67 9.37 9.77
N GLN A 400 7.81 9.71 8.79
CA GLN A 400 8.16 10.71 7.78
C GLN A 400 8.22 12.10 8.44
N GLU A 401 9.28 12.31 9.19
CA GLU A 401 9.85 13.59 9.53
C GLU A 401 10.28 14.27 8.23
N VAL A 402 9.34 14.90 7.53
CA VAL A 402 9.69 16.07 6.71
C VAL A 402 9.93 17.21 7.71
N THR A 403 11.03 17.12 8.44
CA THR A 403 11.44 18.14 9.42
C THR A 403 11.99 19.36 8.71
N GLN A 404 12.52 19.16 7.51
CA GLN A 404 13.15 20.17 6.70
C GLN A 404 12.63 20.10 5.27
N TRP A 405 12.66 21.26 4.65
CA TRP A 405 12.28 21.45 3.26
C TRP A 405 13.17 20.64 2.29
N CYS A 406 14.39 20.30 2.73
CA CYS A 406 15.33 19.38 2.09
C CYS A 406 14.82 17.93 2.03
N ASP A 407 13.93 17.54 2.95
CA ASP A 407 13.41 16.16 3.07
C ASP A 407 12.19 15.94 2.17
N LEU A 408 11.74 16.98 1.47
CA LEU A 408 10.67 16.84 0.48
C LEU A 408 11.19 16.01 -0.70
N PRO A 409 10.43 15.00 -1.16
CA PRO A 409 10.74 14.31 -2.38
C PRO A 409 10.94 15.33 -3.51
N TYR A 410 11.97 15.09 -4.30
CA TYR A 410 12.43 15.96 -5.37
C TYR A 410 11.34 16.44 -6.34
N ASP A 411 10.30 15.64 -6.51
CA ASP A 411 9.18 15.91 -7.40
C ASP A 411 8.12 16.83 -6.78
N VAL A 412 7.97 16.78 -5.44
CA VAL A 412 7.15 17.74 -4.71
C VAL A 412 7.78 19.13 -4.80
N LEU A 413 9.12 19.22 -4.75
CA LEU A 413 9.87 20.45 -5.00
C LEU A 413 9.68 20.95 -6.44
N GLY A 414 9.69 20.04 -7.42
CA GLY A 414 9.36 20.37 -8.81
C GLY A 414 7.97 20.99 -8.96
N LEU A 415 6.94 20.44 -8.30
CA LEU A 415 5.59 21.01 -8.33
C LEU A 415 5.50 22.39 -7.65
N VAL A 416 6.28 22.62 -6.60
CA VAL A 416 6.38 23.95 -5.97
C VAL A 416 7.02 24.93 -6.94
N LEU A 417 8.12 24.56 -7.60
CA LEU A 417 8.80 25.37 -8.61
C LEU A 417 7.90 25.74 -9.80
N VAL A 418 7.03 24.84 -10.25
CA VAL A 418 6.05 25.11 -11.31
C VAL A 418 5.05 26.20 -10.89
N ARG A 419 4.65 26.23 -9.62
CA ARG A 419 3.65 27.15 -9.10
C ARG A 419 4.18 28.51 -8.66
N LEU A 420 5.48 28.65 -8.44
CA LEU A 420 6.11 29.95 -8.23
C LEU A 420 5.98 30.76 -9.52
N ARG A 421 5.37 31.96 -9.46
CA ARG A 421 5.11 32.75 -10.68
C ARG A 421 6.37 33.51 -11.14
N SER A 422 7.15 34.05 -10.21
CA SER A 422 8.37 34.79 -10.50
C SER A 422 9.51 33.87 -10.93
N ARG A 423 10.35 34.33 -11.88
CA ARG A 423 11.61 33.65 -12.21
C ARG A 423 12.65 33.84 -11.11
N GLU A 424 12.59 34.95 -10.40
CA GLU A 424 13.46 35.29 -9.28
C GLU A 424 13.20 34.35 -8.10
N ASP A 425 11.93 34.14 -7.74
CA ASP A 425 11.55 33.17 -6.69
C ASP A 425 12.04 31.74 -7.01
N ARG A 426 12.00 31.33 -8.29
CA ARG A 426 12.51 30.02 -8.72
C ARG A 426 14.03 29.92 -8.60
N ALA A 427 14.75 31.00 -8.92
CA ALA A 427 16.21 31.06 -8.79
C ALA A 427 16.61 31.03 -7.31
N HIS A 428 15.97 31.83 -6.46
CA HIS A 428 16.21 31.86 -5.02
C HIS A 428 15.88 30.52 -4.36
N LEU A 429 14.81 29.84 -4.80
CA LEU A 429 14.49 28.49 -4.34
C LEU A 429 15.61 27.51 -4.74
N SER A 430 16.15 27.60 -5.96
CA SER A 430 17.22 26.70 -6.41
C SER A 430 18.57 26.88 -5.70
N GLU A 431 18.72 27.94 -4.91
CA GLU A 431 19.94 28.25 -4.15
C GLU A 431 19.88 27.80 -2.67
N VAL A 432 18.74 27.27 -2.22
CA VAL A 432 18.53 26.93 -0.80
C VAL A 432 19.38 25.73 -0.34
N CYS A 433 19.52 24.68 -1.16
CA CYS A 433 20.40 23.55 -0.88
C CYS A 433 20.73 22.75 -2.16
N ARG A 434 21.67 21.79 -2.06
CA ARG A 434 22.12 20.99 -3.21
C ARG A 434 20.99 20.17 -3.85
N ASP A 435 20.09 19.60 -3.04
CA ASP A 435 18.99 18.75 -3.53
C ASP A 435 17.93 19.58 -4.28
N TRP A 436 17.69 20.81 -3.83
CA TRP A 436 16.78 21.75 -4.48
C TRP A 436 17.36 22.32 -5.77
N CYS A 437 18.68 22.58 -5.76
CA CYS A 437 19.40 22.98 -6.95
C CYS A 437 19.37 21.89 -8.03
N ALA A 438 19.58 20.63 -7.63
CA ALA A 438 19.40 19.49 -8.52
C ALA A 438 17.96 19.46 -9.07
N SER A 439 16.93 19.60 -8.21
CA SER A 439 15.50 19.59 -8.59
C SER A 439 15.15 20.64 -9.62
N ALA A 440 15.59 21.87 -9.39
CA ALA A 440 15.43 22.95 -10.34
C ALA A 440 16.11 22.65 -11.69
N ARG A 441 17.32 22.08 -11.69
CA ARG A 441 18.06 21.74 -12.93
C ARG A 441 17.38 20.62 -13.72
N GLN A 442 16.88 19.59 -13.06
CA GLN A 442 16.18 18.49 -13.72
C GLN A 442 14.85 18.96 -14.30
N HIS A 443 14.10 19.79 -13.57
CA HIS A 443 12.91 20.43 -14.10
C HIS A 443 13.21 21.30 -15.33
N MET A 444 14.25 22.13 -15.30
CA MET A 444 14.66 22.95 -16.46
C MET A 444 15.07 22.11 -17.67
N ARG A 445 15.61 20.90 -17.45
CA ARG A 445 15.94 19.95 -18.52
C ARG A 445 14.69 19.33 -19.14
N THR A 446 13.66 19.02 -18.35
CA THR A 446 12.41 18.41 -18.85
C THR A 446 11.43 19.42 -19.45
N SER A 447 11.59 20.71 -19.15
CA SER A 447 10.73 21.80 -19.66
C SER A 447 11.32 22.57 -20.84
N ARG A 448 12.51 22.21 -21.34
CA ARG A 448 12.98 22.69 -22.65
C ARG A 448 12.21 21.95 -23.76
N PRO A 449 11.49 22.64 -24.65
CA PRO A 449 10.95 21.99 -25.83
C PRO A 449 12.12 21.44 -26.65
N SER A 450 12.00 20.18 -27.08
CA SER A 450 12.89 19.58 -28.06
C SER A 450 12.86 20.44 -29.32
N ILE A 451 13.90 21.24 -29.54
CA ILE A 451 14.13 21.86 -30.83
C ILE A 451 14.56 20.70 -31.74
N ALA A 452 13.61 20.21 -32.54
CA ALA A 452 13.93 19.40 -33.69
C ALA A 452 14.72 20.31 -34.65
N VAL A 453 15.98 19.93 -34.91
CA VAL A 453 16.74 20.40 -36.06
C VAL A 453 16.65 19.31 -37.12
#